data_AF-A0A1Q7SN91-F1
#
_entry.id   AF-A0A1Q7SN91-F1
#
_cell.length_a   1.000
_cell.length_b   1.000
_cell.length_c   1.000
_cell.angle_alpha   90.00
_cell.angle_beta   90.00
_cell.angle_gamma   90.00
#
_symmetry.space_group_name_H-M   'P 1'
#
loop_
_entity.id
_entity.type
_entity.pdbx_description
1 polymer ?
#
loop_
_entity_poly.entity_id
_entity_poly.type
_entity_poly.pdbx_seq_one_letter_code
_entity_poly.pdbx_strand_id
1 'polypeptide(L)'
;MARRNQKEREPRLSKAQTGIDGVDEITGGGLPRGRTTLLAGPAGSGKTVLALQTLVNGARRFDEPGIFVAFEEGFQQVAANAASFGWEIPSLVQKRGRRSPRLAFVDGRLSPGAVQAGTFDLSGLLAAVEFRAKEIGAKRIVFDGIDVLLVMLNDPRVERGEMCRIHDLLERAGVAGVVTMSTAGLEPPGSFMLSLSDCIIQLTHRLAERASIRGFRVVKYRGSAFIANEFPFAIASQGIEVADFGTRPKYRVFTERVSSGIPRLDHMLAGGYFRGSTVLVTGMPGTAKTTLAGAFVAAACARGERALYISLDEQPAEILRNLASVSIRLERYVRSRLLEIYADHPQETSPEEQFVRMRQRIRAHRPSTLVIDPISAAIRMGGQSTVLGVAERLLAMAKSEGITTLWTSLYQGSEEAMEATPLHVSTVADAWIHLSYRAGRGERNRSLTVIKSRGTRHSHQVRELILDDRGVDLADVYTVGGEALMGTARWEGERAEAATQRDVETEEARKRRELESVAAEIRAQTEGLERRRESLVAEMRLLDQSITLRERNESRRQQEVRARRGGEPASRAGRRKGRSAPTED
;
A
#
# COMPACT_ATOMS: atom_id res chain seq x y z
N MET A 1 -54.21 1.00 16.57
CA MET A 1 -54.19 0.88 15.09
C MET A 1 -52.95 1.56 14.54
N ALA A 2 -51.84 0.82 14.38
CA ALA A 2 -50.62 1.34 13.78
C ALA A 2 -50.51 0.81 12.34
N ARG A 3 -50.76 1.67 11.36
CA ARG A 3 -50.59 1.35 9.93
C ARG A 3 -49.10 1.15 9.66
N ARG A 4 -48.72 -0.11 9.39
CA ARG A 4 -47.40 -0.51 8.92
C ARG A 4 -47.26 0.02 7.48
N ASN A 5 -46.40 1.02 7.28
CA ASN A 5 -45.96 1.45 5.95
C ASN A 5 -45.17 0.31 5.28
N GLN A 6 -45.87 -0.58 4.58
CA GLN A 6 -45.26 -1.37 3.51
C GLN A 6 -44.94 -0.41 2.36
N LYS A 7 -43.68 0.03 2.27
CA LYS A 7 -43.14 0.51 1.00
C LYS A 7 -43.28 -0.66 0.02
N GLU A 8 -44.26 -0.58 -0.86
CA GLU A 8 -44.35 -1.43 -2.05
C GLU A 8 -42.98 -1.35 -2.75
N ARG A 9 -42.24 -2.46 -2.73
CA ARG A 9 -41.00 -2.55 -3.52
C ARG A 9 -41.45 -2.55 -4.98
N GLU A 10 -41.16 -1.46 -5.69
CA GLU A 10 -41.29 -1.39 -7.14
C GLU A 10 -40.75 -2.70 -7.77
N PRO A 11 -41.42 -3.25 -8.80
CA PRO A 11 -41.02 -4.51 -9.41
C PRO A 11 -39.62 -4.35 -10.01
N ARG A 12 -38.61 -4.82 -9.27
CA ARG A 12 -37.23 -4.85 -9.75
C ARG A 12 -37.08 -6.06 -10.66
N LEU A 13 -36.50 -5.82 -11.84
CA LEU A 13 -36.16 -6.86 -12.80
C LEU A 13 -35.38 -7.99 -12.11
N SER A 14 -35.88 -9.21 -12.20
CA SER A 14 -35.22 -10.39 -11.63
C SER A 14 -33.95 -10.73 -12.42
N LYS A 15 -32.84 -10.93 -11.70
CA LYS A 15 -31.54 -11.27 -12.28
C LYS A 15 -30.99 -12.60 -11.76
N ALA A 16 -30.16 -13.24 -12.58
CA ALA A 16 -29.40 -14.43 -12.26
C ALA A 16 -27.93 -14.06 -12.15
N GLN A 17 -27.36 -14.18 -10.95
CA GLN A 17 -25.95 -13.90 -10.71
C GLN A 17 -25.06 -14.83 -11.54
N THR A 18 -24.10 -14.26 -12.25
CA THR A 18 -23.14 -15.01 -13.08
C THR A 18 -22.08 -15.68 -12.22
N GLY A 19 -21.75 -15.12 -11.05
CA GLY A 19 -20.64 -15.57 -10.22
C GLY A 19 -19.26 -15.34 -10.87
N ILE A 20 -19.21 -14.52 -11.92
CA ILE A 20 -17.99 -14.09 -12.60
C ILE A 20 -17.56 -12.76 -11.97
N ASP A 21 -16.32 -12.69 -11.45
CA ASP A 21 -15.77 -11.49 -10.83
C ASP A 21 -15.90 -10.29 -11.78
N GLY A 22 -16.51 -9.20 -11.31
CA GLY A 22 -16.71 -7.94 -12.05
C GLY A 22 -17.99 -7.90 -12.88
N VAL A 23 -18.47 -9.03 -13.42
CA VAL A 23 -19.66 -9.04 -14.30
C VAL A 23 -20.92 -8.70 -13.52
N ASP A 24 -21.09 -9.27 -12.33
CA ASP A 24 -22.29 -9.04 -11.51
C ASP A 24 -22.34 -7.59 -11.00
N GLU A 25 -21.19 -6.97 -10.73
CA GLU A 25 -21.07 -5.56 -10.36
C GLU A 25 -21.43 -4.64 -11.53
N ILE A 26 -20.85 -4.87 -12.72
CA ILE A 26 -21.10 -4.06 -13.92
C ILE A 26 -22.56 -4.14 -14.38
N THR A 27 -23.16 -5.32 -14.28
CA THR A 27 -24.56 -5.57 -14.64
C THR A 27 -25.55 -5.22 -13.53
N GLY A 28 -25.07 -4.91 -12.31
CA GLY A 28 -25.90 -4.62 -11.15
C GLY A 28 -26.76 -5.81 -10.69
N GLY A 29 -26.19 -7.01 -10.69
CA GLY A 29 -26.80 -8.23 -10.14
C GLY A 29 -26.86 -9.45 -11.07
N GLY A 30 -26.20 -9.40 -12.24
CA GLY A 30 -26.12 -10.52 -13.19
C GLY A 30 -27.02 -10.37 -14.41
N LEU A 31 -27.41 -11.49 -15.00
CA LEU A 31 -28.17 -11.55 -16.26
C LEU A 31 -29.69 -11.51 -16.03
N PRO A 32 -30.49 -10.96 -16.96
CA PRO A 32 -31.94 -10.89 -16.78
C PRO A 32 -32.59 -12.29 -16.87
N ARG A 33 -33.47 -12.64 -15.92
CA ARG A 33 -34.26 -13.89 -16.02
C ARG A 33 -35.44 -13.72 -16.96
N GLY A 34 -35.80 -14.80 -17.65
CA GLY A 34 -36.88 -14.83 -18.64
C GLY A 34 -36.61 -13.97 -19.86
N ARG A 35 -35.32 -13.71 -20.16
CA ARG A 35 -34.88 -12.73 -21.15
C ARG A 35 -33.60 -13.18 -21.82
N THR A 36 -33.33 -12.59 -22.99
CA THR A 36 -32.17 -12.92 -23.82
C THR A 36 -31.01 -11.96 -23.55
N THR A 37 -29.85 -12.51 -23.18
CA THR A 37 -28.56 -11.83 -23.25
C THR A 37 -27.82 -12.26 -24.50
N LEU A 38 -27.59 -11.33 -25.42
CA LEU A 38 -26.71 -11.54 -26.57
C LEU A 38 -25.27 -11.27 -26.16
N LEU A 39 -24.40 -12.26 -26.35
CA LEU A 39 -22.96 -12.17 -26.14
C LEU A 39 -22.25 -12.15 -27.49
N ALA A 40 -21.84 -10.96 -27.92
CA ALA A 40 -21.26 -10.71 -29.23
C ALA A 40 -19.77 -10.38 -29.15
N GLY A 41 -19.00 -10.76 -30.16
CA GLY A 41 -17.58 -10.41 -30.26
C GLY A 41 -16.83 -11.25 -31.29
N PRO A 42 -15.59 -10.87 -31.65
CA PRO A 42 -14.80 -11.60 -32.65
C PRO A 42 -14.43 -13.02 -32.19
N ALA A 43 -13.96 -13.85 -33.12
CA ALA A 43 -13.37 -15.14 -32.79
C ALA A 43 -12.23 -14.98 -31.75
N GLY A 44 -12.12 -15.93 -30.82
CA GLY A 44 -11.08 -15.88 -29.77
C GLY A 44 -11.30 -14.86 -28.64
N SER A 45 -12.39 -14.09 -28.67
CA SER A 45 -12.71 -13.13 -27.59
C SER A 45 -13.19 -13.78 -26.27
N GLY A 46 -13.47 -15.09 -26.21
CA GLY A 46 -13.88 -15.77 -24.97
C GLY A 46 -15.39 -15.89 -24.75
N LYS A 47 -16.21 -15.76 -25.79
CA LYS A 47 -17.68 -15.89 -25.72
C LYS A 47 -18.14 -17.20 -25.06
N THR A 48 -17.71 -18.32 -25.62
CA THR A 48 -18.02 -19.67 -25.11
C THR A 48 -17.57 -19.85 -23.67
N VAL A 49 -16.38 -19.33 -23.31
CA VAL A 49 -15.85 -19.37 -21.94
C VAL A 49 -16.76 -18.62 -20.98
N LEU A 50 -17.19 -17.40 -21.31
CA LEU A 50 -18.08 -16.59 -20.46
C LEU A 50 -19.45 -17.26 -20.28
N ALA A 51 -20.01 -17.78 -21.38
CA ALA A 51 -21.30 -18.44 -21.38
C ALA A 51 -21.27 -19.74 -20.55
N LEU A 52 -20.26 -20.59 -20.75
CA LEU A 52 -20.05 -21.81 -19.97
C LEU A 52 -19.80 -21.51 -18.49
N GLN A 53 -18.95 -20.53 -18.18
CA GLN A 53 -18.65 -20.15 -16.79
C GLN A 53 -19.92 -19.71 -16.06
N THR A 54 -20.83 -19.01 -16.75
CA THR A 54 -22.14 -18.63 -16.20
C THR A 54 -22.98 -19.88 -15.85
N LEU A 55 -22.98 -20.92 -16.68
CA LEU A 55 -23.68 -22.18 -16.36
C LEU A 55 -23.01 -22.94 -15.21
N VAL A 56 -21.69 -23.09 -15.25
CA VAL A 56 -20.92 -23.81 -14.24
C VAL A 56 -21.06 -23.16 -12.87
N ASN A 57 -20.95 -21.83 -12.80
CA ASN A 57 -21.17 -21.08 -11.57
C ASN A 57 -22.63 -21.18 -11.09
N GLY A 58 -23.61 -21.12 -12.01
CA GLY A 58 -25.02 -21.41 -11.73
C GLY A 58 -25.20 -22.74 -11.00
N ALA A 59 -24.69 -23.80 -11.59
CA ALA A 59 -24.78 -25.15 -11.07
C ALA A 59 -24.02 -25.36 -9.76
N ARG A 60 -22.82 -24.76 -9.61
CA ARG A 60 -21.95 -24.99 -8.45
C ARG A 60 -22.29 -24.10 -7.26
N ARG A 61 -22.56 -22.81 -7.49
CA ARG A 61 -22.65 -21.78 -6.43
C ARG A 61 -24.09 -21.42 -6.07
N PHE A 62 -25.01 -21.51 -7.03
CA PHE A 62 -26.38 -21.03 -6.88
C PHE A 62 -27.43 -22.14 -6.93
N ASP A 63 -27.01 -23.39 -7.12
CA ASP A 63 -27.89 -24.56 -7.32
C ASP A 63 -28.92 -24.31 -8.44
N GLU A 64 -28.46 -23.66 -9.52
CA GLU A 64 -29.25 -23.31 -10.69
C GLU A 64 -28.85 -24.20 -11.87
N PRO A 65 -29.63 -25.25 -12.20
CA PRO A 65 -29.31 -26.13 -13.32
C PRO A 65 -29.33 -25.40 -14.66
N GLY A 66 -28.52 -25.88 -15.59
CA GLY A 66 -28.27 -25.20 -16.85
C GLY A 66 -28.32 -26.11 -18.07
N ILE A 67 -28.69 -25.57 -19.22
CA ILE A 67 -28.58 -26.25 -20.51
C ILE A 67 -27.57 -25.54 -21.40
N PHE A 68 -26.68 -26.30 -22.03
CA PHE A 68 -25.79 -25.82 -23.07
C PHE A 68 -26.22 -26.43 -24.41
N VAL A 69 -26.62 -25.58 -25.35
CA VAL A 69 -26.96 -25.94 -26.72
C VAL A 69 -25.79 -25.54 -27.61
N ALA A 70 -25.14 -26.53 -28.22
CA ALA A 70 -23.90 -26.30 -28.96
C ALA A 70 -24.14 -26.37 -30.47
N PHE A 71 -23.81 -25.31 -31.20
CA PHE A 71 -23.88 -25.26 -32.68
C PHE A 71 -22.51 -25.34 -33.36
N GLU A 72 -21.42 -25.12 -32.62
CA GLU A 72 -20.04 -25.19 -33.11
C GLU A 72 -19.33 -26.48 -32.65
N GLU A 73 -19.11 -26.61 -31.34
CA GLU A 73 -18.30 -27.69 -30.76
C GLU A 73 -19.15 -28.76 -30.06
N GLY A 74 -18.81 -30.03 -30.24
CA GLY A 74 -19.51 -31.12 -29.56
C GLY A 74 -19.19 -31.23 -28.07
N PHE A 75 -20.02 -31.95 -27.31
CA PHE A 75 -19.85 -32.13 -25.85
C PHE A 75 -18.43 -32.53 -25.43
N GLN A 76 -17.81 -33.48 -26.13
CA GLN A 76 -16.46 -33.97 -25.77
C GLN A 76 -15.40 -32.87 -25.88
N GLN A 77 -15.47 -32.03 -26.92
CA GLN A 77 -14.54 -30.94 -27.14
C GLN A 77 -14.76 -29.82 -26.14
N VAL A 78 -16.02 -29.44 -25.90
CA VAL A 78 -16.39 -28.45 -24.86
C VAL A 78 -15.93 -28.91 -23.47
N ALA A 79 -16.13 -30.18 -23.12
CA ALA A 79 -15.70 -30.74 -21.85
C ALA A 79 -14.17 -30.77 -21.70
N ALA A 80 -13.43 -31.13 -22.77
CA ALA A 80 -11.98 -31.11 -22.79
C ALA A 80 -11.42 -29.69 -22.63
N ASN A 81 -11.98 -28.72 -23.35
CA ASN A 81 -11.61 -27.30 -23.25
C ASN A 81 -11.88 -26.76 -21.84
N ALA A 82 -13.05 -27.09 -21.27
CA ALA A 82 -13.44 -26.67 -19.93
C ALA A 82 -12.63 -27.31 -18.79
N ALA A 83 -11.98 -28.45 -19.03
CA ALA A 83 -11.14 -29.11 -18.03
C ALA A 83 -9.95 -28.22 -17.63
N SER A 84 -9.42 -27.41 -18.56
CA SER A 84 -8.34 -26.45 -18.29
C SER A 84 -8.68 -25.42 -17.20
N PHE A 85 -9.98 -25.19 -16.94
CA PHE A 85 -10.47 -24.27 -15.91
C PHE A 85 -10.88 -24.96 -14.60
N GLY A 86 -10.72 -26.29 -14.49
CA GLY A 86 -11.15 -27.06 -13.32
C GLY A 86 -12.67 -27.16 -13.15
N TRP A 87 -13.44 -27.02 -14.24
CA TRP A 87 -14.90 -27.01 -14.19
C TRP A 87 -15.55 -28.40 -14.13
N GLU A 88 -14.79 -29.47 -14.39
CA GLU A 88 -15.25 -30.87 -14.25
C GLU A 88 -16.66 -31.10 -14.83
N ILE A 89 -16.92 -30.57 -16.04
CA ILE A 89 -18.26 -30.60 -16.67
C ILE A 89 -18.88 -32.01 -16.66
N PRO A 90 -18.17 -33.12 -16.94
CA PRO A 90 -18.74 -34.46 -16.91
C PRO A 90 -19.42 -34.80 -15.57
N SER A 91 -18.87 -34.31 -14.45
CA SER A 91 -19.43 -34.54 -13.12
C SER A 91 -20.76 -33.82 -12.87
N LEU A 92 -21.01 -32.72 -13.60
CA LEU A 92 -22.23 -31.91 -13.50
C LEU A 92 -23.35 -32.44 -14.40
N VAL A 93 -22.99 -33.14 -15.48
CA VAL A 93 -23.94 -33.76 -16.41
C VAL A 93 -24.40 -35.14 -15.94
N GLN A 94 -23.56 -35.85 -15.19
CA GLN A 94 -23.89 -37.19 -14.71
C GLN A 94 -24.90 -37.15 -13.54
N LYS A 95 -25.93 -38.01 -13.59
CA LYS A 95 -26.81 -38.25 -12.44
C LYS A 95 -26.00 -38.90 -11.31
N ARG A 96 -26.06 -38.34 -10.10
CA ARG A 96 -25.45 -38.92 -8.88
C ARG A 96 -26.54 -39.42 -7.95
N GLY A 97 -26.78 -40.73 -7.95
CA GLY A 97 -27.84 -41.36 -7.13
C GLY A 97 -29.22 -40.81 -7.49
N ARG A 98 -29.96 -40.29 -6.50
CA ARG A 98 -31.30 -39.70 -6.69
C ARG A 98 -31.28 -38.23 -7.16
N ARG A 99 -30.11 -37.59 -7.29
CA ARG A 99 -30.03 -36.19 -7.73
C ARG A 99 -30.07 -36.10 -9.25
N SER A 100 -30.96 -35.24 -9.75
CA SER A 100 -31.00 -34.81 -11.15
C SER A 100 -29.65 -34.21 -11.59
N PRO A 101 -29.31 -34.29 -12.89
CA PRO A 101 -28.10 -33.67 -13.40
C PRO A 101 -28.21 -32.15 -13.25
N ARG A 102 -27.08 -31.49 -12.98
CA ARG A 102 -27.03 -30.02 -12.84
C ARG A 102 -26.80 -29.32 -14.16
N LEU A 103 -26.22 -30.01 -15.14
CA LEU A 103 -26.08 -29.52 -16.51
C LEU A 103 -26.64 -30.54 -17.50
N ALA A 104 -27.21 -30.07 -18.59
CA ALA A 104 -27.53 -30.89 -19.75
C ALA A 104 -26.93 -30.28 -21.02
N PHE A 105 -26.54 -31.13 -21.96
CA PHE A 105 -26.03 -30.72 -23.26
C PHE A 105 -27.01 -31.16 -24.34
N VAL A 106 -27.27 -30.25 -25.28
CA VAL A 106 -28.06 -30.52 -26.48
C VAL A 106 -27.16 -30.22 -27.68
N ASP A 107 -26.96 -31.23 -28.54
CA ASP A 107 -26.18 -31.07 -29.75
C ASP A 107 -27.08 -30.44 -30.83
N GLY A 108 -26.79 -29.18 -31.17
CA GLY A 108 -27.46 -28.43 -32.23
C GLY A 108 -26.64 -28.36 -33.52
N ARG A 109 -25.48 -29.05 -33.58
CA ARG A 109 -24.61 -29.04 -34.76
C ARG A 109 -25.30 -29.74 -35.93
N LEU A 110 -25.11 -29.19 -37.11
CA LEU A 110 -25.58 -29.81 -38.35
C LEU A 110 -24.52 -30.79 -38.85
N SER A 111 -24.93 -32.01 -39.18
CA SER A 111 -24.03 -33.01 -39.75
C SER A 111 -23.49 -32.51 -41.11
N PRO A 112 -22.19 -32.62 -41.39
CA PRO A 112 -21.59 -32.15 -42.66
C PRO A 112 -22.19 -32.76 -43.94
N GLY A 113 -22.92 -33.87 -43.82
CA GLY A 113 -23.64 -34.53 -44.92
C GLY A 113 -25.17 -34.34 -44.90
N ALA A 114 -25.70 -33.45 -44.06
CA ALA A 114 -27.13 -33.20 -43.99
C ALA A 114 -27.60 -32.45 -45.25
N VAL A 115 -28.42 -33.12 -46.07
CA VAL A 115 -29.10 -32.47 -47.20
C VAL A 115 -30.33 -31.77 -46.67
N GLN A 116 -30.36 -30.43 -46.74
CA GLN A 116 -31.52 -29.65 -46.35
C GLN A 116 -32.67 -29.92 -47.34
N ALA A 117 -33.68 -30.65 -46.89
CA ALA A 117 -34.94 -30.81 -47.62
C ALA A 117 -35.99 -29.85 -47.04
N GLY A 118 -36.37 -28.83 -47.80
CA GLY A 118 -37.40 -27.85 -47.42
C GLY A 118 -36.89 -26.70 -46.54
N THR A 119 -37.82 -26.01 -45.86
CA THR A 119 -37.51 -24.91 -44.96
C THR A 119 -36.98 -25.46 -43.63
N PHE A 120 -35.75 -25.11 -43.27
CA PHE A 120 -35.17 -25.46 -41.98
C PHE A 120 -35.68 -24.49 -40.90
N ASP A 121 -36.09 -25.02 -39.75
CA ASP A 121 -36.48 -24.23 -38.58
C ASP A 121 -35.92 -24.83 -37.28
N LEU A 122 -35.87 -24.03 -36.20
CA LEU A 122 -35.40 -24.51 -34.89
C LEU A 122 -36.49 -25.22 -34.07
N SER A 123 -37.70 -25.41 -34.59
CA SER A 123 -38.86 -25.83 -33.79
C SER A 123 -38.62 -27.16 -33.07
N GLY A 124 -38.06 -28.16 -33.78
CA GLY A 124 -37.73 -29.46 -33.20
C GLY A 124 -36.64 -29.39 -32.12
N LEU A 125 -35.59 -28.61 -32.37
CA LEU A 125 -34.49 -28.40 -31.41
C LEU A 125 -34.99 -27.68 -30.15
N LEU A 126 -35.75 -26.59 -30.33
CA LEU A 126 -36.29 -25.80 -29.22
C LEU A 126 -37.29 -26.62 -28.39
N ALA A 127 -38.09 -27.48 -29.01
CA ALA A 127 -38.95 -28.41 -28.29
C ALA A 127 -38.14 -29.42 -27.45
N ALA A 128 -37.04 -29.95 -27.98
CA ALA A 128 -36.13 -30.81 -27.23
C ALA A 128 -35.46 -30.08 -26.06
N VAL A 129 -35.02 -28.84 -26.28
CA VAL A 129 -34.45 -27.96 -25.23
C VAL A 129 -35.49 -27.67 -24.16
N GLU A 130 -36.74 -27.36 -24.53
CA GLU A 130 -37.82 -27.11 -23.57
C GLU A 130 -38.14 -28.33 -22.73
N PHE A 131 -38.21 -29.52 -23.34
CA PHE A 131 -38.42 -30.77 -22.63
C PHE A 131 -37.30 -31.03 -21.63
N ARG A 132 -36.04 -30.87 -22.04
CA ARG A 132 -34.88 -31.01 -21.15
C ARG A 132 -34.85 -29.95 -20.05
N ALA A 133 -35.27 -28.73 -20.34
CA ALA A 133 -35.34 -27.65 -19.36
C ALA A 133 -36.32 -28.00 -18.24
N LYS A 134 -37.48 -28.58 -18.58
CA LYS A 134 -38.46 -29.08 -17.61
C LYS A 134 -37.92 -30.28 -16.83
N GLU A 135 -37.24 -31.23 -17.49
CA GLU A 135 -36.68 -32.44 -16.86
C GLU A 135 -35.67 -32.12 -15.74
N ILE A 136 -34.75 -31.17 -16.00
CA ILE A 136 -33.68 -30.83 -15.04
C ILE A 136 -34.03 -29.65 -14.13
N GLY A 137 -35.19 -28.99 -14.35
CA GLY A 137 -35.57 -27.77 -13.66
C GLY A 137 -34.62 -26.60 -13.98
N ALA A 138 -34.24 -26.46 -15.25
CA ALA A 138 -33.24 -25.49 -15.70
C ALA A 138 -33.63 -24.05 -15.32
N LYS A 139 -32.63 -23.27 -14.95
CA LYS A 139 -32.73 -21.83 -14.66
C LYS A 139 -31.93 -20.98 -15.63
N ARG A 140 -31.08 -21.62 -16.46
CA ARG A 140 -30.18 -20.99 -17.41
C ARG A 140 -30.11 -21.81 -18.69
N ILE A 141 -30.09 -21.16 -19.84
CA ILE A 141 -29.89 -21.82 -21.14
C ILE A 141 -28.86 -21.00 -21.93
N VAL A 142 -27.83 -21.66 -22.44
CA VAL A 142 -26.84 -21.09 -23.36
C VAL A 142 -27.07 -21.68 -24.74
N PHE A 143 -27.13 -20.82 -25.75
CA PHE A 143 -27.05 -21.17 -27.17
C PHE A 143 -25.69 -20.68 -27.68
N ASP A 144 -24.76 -21.59 -27.94
CA ASP A 144 -23.39 -21.24 -28.30
C ASP A 144 -23.12 -21.43 -29.80
N GLY A 145 -22.68 -20.36 -30.47
CA GLY A 145 -22.34 -20.34 -31.90
C GLY A 145 -23.56 -20.24 -32.80
N ILE A 146 -24.60 -19.47 -32.43
CA ILE A 146 -25.83 -19.41 -33.23
C ILE A 146 -25.58 -18.88 -34.65
N ASP A 147 -24.52 -18.08 -34.84
CA ASP A 147 -24.13 -17.56 -36.16
C ASP A 147 -23.85 -18.66 -37.19
N VAL A 148 -23.30 -19.81 -36.78
CA VAL A 148 -23.09 -20.94 -37.70
C VAL A 148 -24.42 -21.39 -38.31
N LEU A 149 -25.48 -21.38 -37.51
CA LEU A 149 -26.82 -21.74 -37.95
C LEU A 149 -27.48 -20.62 -38.76
N LEU A 150 -27.34 -19.36 -38.32
CA LEU A 150 -27.94 -18.22 -39.01
C LEU A 150 -27.37 -18.04 -40.43
N VAL A 151 -26.06 -18.23 -40.61
CA VAL A 151 -25.41 -18.17 -41.94
C VAL A 151 -26.02 -19.16 -42.93
N MET A 152 -26.51 -20.31 -42.47
CA MET A 152 -27.14 -21.31 -43.34
C MET A 152 -28.57 -20.94 -43.76
N LEU A 153 -29.27 -20.11 -42.99
CA LEU A 153 -30.64 -19.69 -43.31
C LEU A 153 -30.70 -18.74 -44.51
N ASN A 154 -29.66 -17.93 -44.72
CA ASN A 154 -29.47 -17.03 -45.87
C ASN A 154 -30.70 -16.13 -46.21
N ASP A 155 -31.57 -15.85 -45.24
CA ASP A 155 -32.68 -14.88 -45.30
C ASP A 155 -32.83 -14.16 -43.94
N PRO A 156 -32.57 -12.85 -43.86
CA PRO A 156 -32.68 -12.08 -42.62
C PRO A 156 -34.05 -12.15 -41.93
N ARG A 157 -35.13 -12.41 -42.65
CA ARG A 157 -36.48 -12.57 -42.07
C ARG A 157 -36.63 -13.92 -41.36
N VAL A 158 -35.99 -14.96 -41.88
CA VAL A 158 -36.00 -16.30 -41.26
C VAL A 158 -35.12 -16.28 -40.01
N GLU A 159 -33.93 -15.68 -40.10
CA GLU A 159 -33.07 -15.41 -38.93
C GLU A 159 -33.84 -14.64 -37.84
N ARG A 160 -34.65 -13.66 -38.26
CA ARG A 160 -35.53 -12.90 -37.39
C ARG A 160 -36.48 -13.80 -36.61
N GLY A 161 -37.15 -14.69 -37.33
CA GLY A 161 -38.11 -15.64 -36.79
C GLY A 161 -37.46 -16.58 -35.78
N GLU A 162 -36.29 -17.14 -36.10
CA GLU A 162 -35.57 -18.04 -35.20
C GLU A 162 -35.15 -17.35 -33.90
N MET A 163 -34.61 -16.13 -33.98
CA MET A 163 -34.24 -15.35 -32.79
C MET A 163 -35.45 -15.00 -31.92
N CYS A 164 -36.60 -14.67 -32.52
CA CYS A 164 -37.85 -14.50 -31.78
C CYS A 164 -38.28 -15.80 -31.08
N ARG A 165 -38.19 -16.96 -31.74
CA ARG A 165 -38.55 -18.25 -31.11
C ARG A 165 -37.66 -18.56 -29.90
N ILE A 166 -36.36 -18.28 -29.99
CA ILE A 166 -35.44 -18.42 -28.86
C ILE A 166 -35.86 -17.49 -27.71
N HIS A 167 -36.15 -16.22 -28.02
CA HIS A 167 -36.63 -15.26 -27.03
C HIS A 167 -37.90 -15.73 -26.33
N ASP A 168 -38.91 -16.15 -27.09
CA ASP A 168 -40.20 -16.58 -26.53
C ASP A 168 -40.05 -17.86 -25.69
N LEU A 169 -39.16 -18.78 -26.08
CA LEU A 169 -38.84 -19.97 -25.28
C LEU A 169 -38.27 -19.55 -23.91
N LEU A 170 -37.29 -18.65 -23.91
CA LEU A 170 -36.63 -18.18 -22.68
C LEU A 170 -37.61 -17.45 -21.77
N GLU A 171 -38.48 -16.61 -22.34
CA GLU A 171 -39.53 -15.89 -21.62
C GLU A 171 -40.54 -16.85 -20.99
N ARG A 172 -41.11 -17.77 -21.77
CA ARG A 172 -42.07 -18.78 -21.27
C ARG A 172 -41.47 -19.69 -20.20
N ALA A 173 -40.20 -20.07 -20.35
CA ALA A 173 -39.50 -20.90 -19.37
C ALA A 173 -39.06 -20.12 -18.12
N GLY A 174 -39.04 -18.78 -18.18
CA GLY A 174 -38.60 -17.92 -17.08
C GLY A 174 -37.10 -18.07 -16.75
N VAL A 175 -36.29 -18.52 -17.70
CA VAL A 175 -34.86 -18.83 -17.52
C VAL A 175 -33.97 -17.71 -18.04
N ALA A 176 -32.76 -17.56 -17.50
CA ALA A 176 -31.79 -16.60 -18.03
C ALA A 176 -31.15 -17.21 -19.29
N GLY A 177 -31.32 -16.55 -20.45
CA GLY A 177 -30.76 -17.01 -21.72
C GLY A 177 -29.48 -16.27 -22.09
N VAL A 178 -28.47 -17.01 -22.55
CA VAL A 178 -27.29 -16.44 -23.21
C VAL A 178 -27.22 -16.97 -24.62
N VAL A 179 -27.11 -16.09 -25.61
CA VAL A 179 -26.92 -16.45 -27.01
C VAL A 179 -25.57 -15.90 -27.43
N THR A 180 -24.64 -16.75 -27.86
CA THR A 180 -23.34 -16.30 -28.35
C THR A 180 -23.35 -16.16 -29.86
N MET A 181 -22.69 -15.12 -30.35
CA MET A 181 -22.61 -14.83 -31.78
C MET A 181 -21.25 -14.23 -32.13
N SER A 182 -20.62 -14.71 -33.19
CA SER A 182 -19.41 -14.08 -33.72
C SER A 182 -19.74 -12.80 -34.50
N THR A 183 -18.90 -11.78 -34.34
CA THR A 183 -18.97 -10.54 -35.15
C THR A 183 -17.68 -10.37 -35.95
N ALA A 184 -17.78 -9.87 -37.18
CA ALA A 184 -16.64 -9.53 -38.02
C ALA A 184 -15.97 -8.22 -37.56
N GLY A 185 -15.44 -8.20 -36.33
CA GLY A 185 -14.74 -7.06 -35.75
C GLY A 185 -15.57 -6.25 -34.75
N LEU A 186 -15.42 -4.92 -34.78
CA LEU A 186 -15.99 -3.98 -33.80
C LEU A 186 -17.40 -3.50 -34.14
N GLU A 187 -17.94 -3.89 -35.29
CA GLU A 187 -19.29 -3.49 -35.65
C GLU A 187 -20.30 -4.10 -34.68
N PRO A 188 -21.26 -3.29 -34.17
CA PRO A 188 -22.32 -3.83 -33.35
C PRO A 188 -23.11 -4.88 -34.14
N PRO A 189 -23.73 -5.85 -33.46
CA PRO A 189 -24.72 -6.73 -34.08
C PRO A 189 -25.68 -5.93 -34.95
N GLY A 190 -26.12 -6.48 -36.08
CA GLY A 190 -27.04 -5.79 -36.99
C GLY A 190 -28.25 -5.19 -36.24
N SER A 191 -28.77 -4.06 -36.71
CA SER A 191 -29.82 -3.25 -36.03
C SER A 191 -30.98 -4.08 -35.45
N PHE A 192 -31.36 -5.15 -36.14
CA PHE A 192 -32.36 -6.09 -35.67
C PHE A 192 -31.98 -6.83 -34.37
N MET A 193 -30.76 -7.36 -34.27
CA MET A 193 -30.27 -8.06 -33.07
C MET A 193 -30.21 -7.14 -31.86
N LEU A 194 -29.91 -5.86 -32.08
CA LEU A 194 -29.97 -4.81 -31.05
C LEU A 194 -31.40 -4.58 -30.55
N SER A 195 -32.40 -4.73 -31.41
CA SER A 195 -33.81 -4.49 -31.06
C SER A 195 -34.40 -5.62 -30.20
N LEU A 196 -34.14 -6.89 -30.57
CA LEU A 196 -34.67 -8.06 -29.86
C LEU A 196 -34.02 -8.31 -28.51
N SER A 197 -32.70 -8.16 -28.43
CA SER A 197 -31.96 -8.57 -27.24
C SER A 197 -32.29 -7.64 -26.07
N ASP A 198 -32.61 -8.20 -24.91
CA ASP A 198 -32.85 -7.43 -23.70
C ASP A 198 -31.56 -6.93 -23.09
N CYS A 199 -30.55 -7.79 -23.06
CA CYS A 199 -29.21 -7.46 -22.63
C CYS A 199 -28.22 -7.76 -23.77
N ILE A 200 -27.25 -6.88 -23.96
CA ILE A 200 -26.21 -7.05 -24.98
C ILE A 200 -24.87 -6.82 -24.30
N ILE A 201 -24.05 -7.85 -24.33
CA ILE A 201 -22.67 -7.83 -23.85
C ILE A 201 -21.78 -7.97 -25.08
N GLN A 202 -20.87 -7.01 -25.24
CA GLN A 202 -19.88 -7.01 -26.31
C GLN A 202 -18.51 -7.34 -25.72
N LEU A 203 -17.86 -8.34 -26.30
CA LEU A 203 -16.47 -8.66 -26.06
C LEU A 203 -15.63 -8.11 -27.21
N THR A 204 -14.53 -7.45 -26.89
CA THR A 204 -13.55 -6.95 -27.84
C THR A 204 -12.24 -7.68 -27.65
N HIS A 205 -11.48 -7.82 -28.73
CA HIS A 205 -10.12 -8.33 -28.70
C HIS A 205 -9.29 -7.48 -29.66
N ARG A 206 -8.30 -6.76 -29.14
CA ARG A 206 -7.46 -5.84 -29.91
C ARG A 206 -6.00 -6.07 -29.55
N LEU A 207 -5.11 -5.92 -30.53
CA LEU A 207 -3.67 -5.91 -30.32
C LEU A 207 -3.19 -4.46 -30.21
N ALA A 208 -2.60 -4.07 -29.08
CA ALA A 208 -2.05 -2.74 -28.86
C ALA A 208 -0.62 -2.85 -28.32
N GLU A 209 0.36 -2.22 -28.99
CA GLU A 209 1.75 -2.18 -28.53
C GLU A 209 2.33 -3.56 -28.15
N ARG A 210 1.91 -4.63 -28.86
CA ARG A 210 2.22 -6.06 -28.65
C ARG A 210 1.44 -6.77 -27.54
N ALA A 211 0.60 -6.07 -26.79
CA ALA A 211 -0.29 -6.67 -25.80
C ALA A 211 -1.65 -7.03 -26.42
N SER A 212 -2.11 -8.26 -26.15
CA SER A 212 -3.47 -8.68 -26.45
C SER A 212 -4.42 -8.13 -25.38
N ILE A 213 -5.21 -7.12 -25.73
CA ILE A 213 -6.18 -6.47 -24.84
C ILE A 213 -7.57 -7.01 -25.15
N ARG A 214 -8.25 -7.52 -24.12
CA ARG A 214 -9.65 -7.95 -24.21
C ARG A 214 -10.52 -7.01 -23.40
N GLY A 215 -11.66 -6.61 -23.96
CA GLY A 215 -12.60 -5.69 -23.33
C GLY A 215 -13.99 -6.30 -23.21
N PHE A 216 -14.66 -6.01 -22.11
CA PHE A 216 -16.02 -6.39 -21.78
C PHE A 216 -16.86 -5.11 -21.67
N ARG A 217 -17.99 -5.05 -22.36
CA ARG A 217 -18.88 -3.90 -22.32
C ARG A 217 -20.33 -4.33 -22.35
N VAL A 218 -21.15 -3.77 -21.47
CA VAL A 218 -22.61 -3.86 -21.59
C VAL A 218 -23.06 -2.73 -22.51
N VAL A 219 -23.63 -3.07 -23.66
CA VAL A 219 -24.13 -2.11 -24.66
C VAL A 219 -25.57 -1.73 -24.36
N LYS A 220 -26.35 -2.70 -23.87
CA LYS A 220 -27.78 -2.54 -23.60
C LYS A 220 -28.18 -3.41 -22.41
N TYR A 221 -29.05 -2.87 -21.56
CA TYR A 221 -29.75 -3.65 -20.55
C TYR A 221 -31.16 -3.08 -20.35
N ARG A 222 -32.16 -3.72 -20.94
CA ARG A 222 -33.56 -3.28 -20.88
C ARG A 222 -34.11 -3.42 -19.45
N GLY A 223 -34.54 -2.31 -18.86
CA GLY A 223 -35.17 -2.29 -17.55
C GLY A 223 -34.19 -2.41 -16.36
N SER A 224 -32.90 -2.16 -16.58
CA SER A 224 -31.90 -2.06 -15.51
C SER A 224 -30.88 -0.98 -15.83
N ALA A 225 -30.40 -0.29 -14.79
CA ALA A 225 -29.14 0.44 -14.88
C ALA A 225 -27.97 -0.54 -15.06
N PHE A 226 -26.90 -0.08 -15.73
CA PHE A 226 -25.65 -0.80 -15.96
C PHE A 226 -24.52 0.20 -16.19
N ILE A 227 -23.27 -0.24 -16.06
CA ILE A 227 -22.10 0.61 -16.38
C ILE A 227 -21.73 0.40 -17.86
N ALA A 228 -21.78 1.47 -18.65
CA ALA A 228 -21.62 1.40 -20.11
C ALA A 228 -20.16 1.49 -20.61
N ASN A 229 -19.19 1.61 -19.69
CA ASN A 229 -17.78 1.69 -20.01
C ASN A 229 -17.24 0.34 -20.52
N GLU A 230 -16.13 0.38 -21.25
CA GLU A 230 -15.37 -0.82 -21.61
C GLU A 230 -14.44 -1.17 -20.45
N PHE A 231 -14.51 -2.43 -20.00
CA PHE A 231 -13.75 -2.96 -18.89
C PHE A 231 -12.79 -4.03 -19.39
N PRO A 232 -11.50 -3.95 -19.10
CA PRO A 232 -10.56 -4.96 -19.51
C PRO A 232 -10.82 -6.27 -18.73
N PHE A 233 -10.53 -7.42 -19.35
CA PHE A 233 -10.68 -8.72 -18.68
C PHE A 233 -9.57 -9.68 -19.10
N ALA A 234 -9.34 -10.69 -18.26
CA ALA A 234 -8.42 -11.78 -18.54
C ALA A 234 -9.15 -13.13 -18.51
N ILE A 235 -8.63 -14.09 -19.29
CA ILE A 235 -9.04 -15.50 -19.21
C ILE A 235 -7.99 -16.22 -18.37
N ALA A 236 -8.29 -16.41 -17.09
CA ALA A 236 -7.42 -17.04 -16.11
C ALA A 236 -7.65 -18.55 -16.02
N SER A 237 -6.86 -19.22 -15.18
CA SER A 237 -6.97 -20.67 -14.91
C SER A 237 -8.29 -21.11 -14.26
N GLN A 238 -9.14 -20.18 -13.83
CA GLN A 238 -10.47 -20.46 -13.26
C GLN A 238 -11.62 -19.93 -14.14
N GLY A 239 -11.30 -19.35 -15.31
CA GLY A 239 -12.24 -18.70 -16.21
C GLY A 239 -11.96 -17.22 -16.42
N ILE A 240 -12.96 -16.50 -16.93
CA ILE A 240 -12.93 -15.06 -17.12
C ILE A 240 -13.02 -14.33 -15.78
N GLU A 241 -12.26 -13.24 -15.67
CA GLU A 241 -12.32 -12.25 -14.61
C GLU A 241 -12.35 -10.87 -15.26
N VAL A 242 -13.42 -10.09 -15.02
CA VAL A 242 -13.58 -8.75 -15.58
C VAL A 242 -13.14 -7.73 -14.54
N ALA A 243 -12.34 -6.76 -14.96
CA ALA A 243 -11.95 -5.67 -14.10
C ALA A 243 -13.16 -4.78 -13.77
N ASP A 244 -13.38 -4.50 -12.49
CA ASP A 244 -14.31 -3.44 -12.07
C ASP A 244 -13.51 -2.25 -11.50
N PHE A 245 -13.89 -1.05 -11.91
CA PHE A 245 -13.37 0.23 -11.42
C PHE A 245 -14.43 1.00 -10.59
N GLY A 246 -15.66 0.49 -10.51
CA GLY A 246 -16.87 1.23 -10.14
C GLY A 246 -17.18 1.32 -8.65
N THR A 247 -16.53 0.55 -7.79
CA THR A 247 -16.73 0.66 -6.34
C THR A 247 -15.40 0.77 -5.60
N ARG A 248 -15.07 1.97 -5.08
CA ARG A 248 -14.00 2.10 -4.09
C ARG A 248 -14.40 1.25 -2.88
N PRO A 249 -13.65 0.19 -2.54
CA PRO A 249 -14.01 -0.65 -1.41
C PRO A 249 -13.99 0.20 -0.14
N LYS A 250 -15.02 0.07 0.71
CA LYS A 250 -14.91 0.57 2.08
C LYS A 250 -13.91 -0.32 2.79
N TYR A 251 -12.73 0.23 3.11
CA TYR A 251 -11.68 -0.49 3.81
C TYR A 251 -11.47 0.06 5.22
N ARG A 252 -10.91 -0.78 6.08
CA ARG A 252 -10.53 -0.37 7.43
C ARG A 252 -9.24 0.45 7.35
N VAL A 253 -9.25 1.63 7.96
CA VAL A 253 -8.05 2.43 8.15
C VAL A 253 -7.39 2.02 9.47
N PHE A 254 -6.08 1.79 9.44
CA PHE A 254 -5.30 1.43 10.62
C PHE A 254 -4.45 2.61 11.08
N THR A 255 -4.30 2.77 12.40
CA THR A 255 -3.39 3.76 13.02
C THR A 255 -2.05 3.15 13.42
N GLU A 256 -1.94 1.81 13.36
CA GLU A 256 -0.73 1.08 13.70
C GLU A 256 0.43 1.46 12.76
N ARG A 257 1.63 1.58 13.34
CA ARG A 257 2.86 1.86 12.61
C ARG A 257 3.64 0.58 12.34
N VAL A 258 4.19 0.47 11.13
CA VAL A 258 5.09 -0.61 10.73
C VAL A 258 6.43 -0.03 10.32
N SER A 259 7.51 -0.61 10.85
CA SER A 259 8.87 -0.18 10.55
C SER A 259 9.21 -0.39 9.07
N SER A 260 9.90 0.59 8.48
CA SER A 260 10.52 0.53 7.17
C SER A 260 11.73 -0.40 7.10
N GLY A 261 12.23 -0.85 8.26
CA GLY A 261 13.49 -1.60 8.39
C GLY A 261 14.72 -0.72 8.56
N ILE A 262 14.59 0.60 8.45
CA ILE A 262 15.67 1.56 8.66
C ILE A 262 15.25 2.52 9.78
N PRO A 263 15.86 2.44 10.98
CA PRO A 263 15.44 3.22 12.14
C PRO A 263 15.39 4.73 11.91
N ARG A 264 16.36 5.28 11.17
CA ARG A 264 16.40 6.72 10.86
C ARG A 264 15.33 7.14 9.85
N LEU A 265 14.96 6.25 8.93
CA LEU A 265 13.82 6.48 8.03
C LEU A 265 12.50 6.44 8.82
N ASP A 266 12.37 5.52 9.78
CA ASP A 266 11.21 5.48 10.67
C ASP A 266 11.08 6.77 11.46
N HIS A 267 12.19 7.34 11.95
CA HIS A 267 12.19 8.64 12.60
C HIS A 267 11.75 9.77 11.66
N MET A 268 12.24 9.78 10.41
CA MET A 268 11.78 10.73 9.38
C MET A 268 10.28 10.61 9.07
N LEU A 269 9.69 9.45 9.33
CA LEU A 269 8.27 9.14 9.14
C LEU A 269 7.47 9.11 10.46
N ALA A 270 8.02 9.67 11.54
CA ALA A 270 7.41 9.72 12.87
C ALA A 270 6.91 8.34 13.40
N GLY A 271 7.72 7.30 13.20
CA GLY A 271 7.47 5.93 13.65
C GLY A 271 7.29 4.90 12.54
N GLY A 272 7.51 5.26 11.26
CA GLY A 272 7.39 4.36 10.12
C GLY A 272 6.05 4.49 9.35
N TYR A 273 5.76 3.51 8.51
CA TYR A 273 4.57 3.52 7.65
C TYR A 273 3.30 3.19 8.43
N PHE A 274 2.14 3.62 7.93
CA PHE A 274 0.86 3.12 8.47
C PHE A 274 0.57 1.71 7.95
N ARG A 275 -0.01 0.84 8.77
CA ARG A 275 -0.49 -0.47 8.30
C ARG A 275 -1.58 -0.28 7.24
N GLY A 276 -1.51 -1.06 6.15
CA GLY A 276 -2.45 -0.95 5.03
C GLY A 276 -2.26 0.28 4.15
N SER A 277 -1.17 1.05 4.35
CA SER A 277 -0.82 2.18 3.48
C SER A 277 0.06 1.75 2.31
N THR A 278 0.10 2.61 1.29
CA THR A 278 0.97 2.42 0.13
C THR A 278 2.11 3.41 0.11
N VAL A 279 3.32 2.87 0.03
CA VAL A 279 4.59 3.59 -0.08
C VAL A 279 5.09 3.50 -1.51
N LEU A 280 5.40 4.64 -2.12
CA LEU A 280 6.05 4.70 -3.43
C LEU A 280 7.51 5.15 -3.25
N VAL A 281 8.44 4.39 -3.81
CA VAL A 281 9.87 4.73 -3.84
C VAL A 281 10.28 5.00 -5.29
N THR A 282 10.62 6.24 -5.61
CA THR A 282 11.03 6.63 -6.97
C THR A 282 12.52 6.94 -7.03
N GLY A 283 13.12 6.78 -8.21
CA GLY A 283 14.52 7.16 -8.42
C GLY A 283 15.16 6.51 -9.65
N MET A 284 16.29 7.05 -10.07
CA MET A 284 17.06 6.53 -11.20
C MET A 284 17.56 5.09 -10.96
N PRO A 285 17.93 4.31 -11.99
CA PRO A 285 18.60 3.02 -11.81
C PRO A 285 19.81 3.12 -10.87
N GLY A 286 19.99 2.13 -9.98
CA GLY A 286 21.10 2.07 -9.03
C GLY A 286 20.98 2.93 -7.77
N THR A 287 19.91 3.73 -7.61
CA THR A 287 19.70 4.56 -6.39
C THR A 287 19.25 3.77 -5.15
N ALA A 288 19.30 2.43 -5.18
CA ALA A 288 19.00 1.52 -4.05
C ALA A 288 17.51 1.37 -3.66
N LYS A 289 16.60 1.49 -4.65
CA LYS A 289 15.16 1.23 -4.46
C LYS A 289 14.87 -0.20 -3.98
N THR A 290 15.43 -1.19 -4.67
CA THR A 290 15.36 -2.63 -4.32
C THR A 290 15.90 -2.90 -2.92
N THR A 291 16.95 -2.18 -2.51
CA THR A 291 17.53 -2.28 -1.17
C THR A 291 16.56 -1.80 -0.08
N LEU A 292 15.85 -0.68 -0.29
CA LEU A 292 14.79 -0.22 0.62
C LEU A 292 13.62 -1.22 0.68
N ALA A 293 13.26 -1.80 -0.47
CA ALA A 293 12.21 -2.80 -0.55
C ALA A 293 12.60 -4.08 0.23
N GLY A 294 13.85 -4.53 0.09
CA GLY A 294 14.42 -5.64 0.85
C GLY A 294 14.46 -5.40 2.35
N ALA A 295 14.87 -4.19 2.80
CA ALA A 295 14.90 -3.81 4.20
C ALA A 295 13.49 -3.86 4.82
N PHE A 296 12.48 -3.37 4.10
CA PHE A 296 11.09 -3.41 4.53
C PHE A 296 10.56 -4.84 4.67
N VAL A 297 10.82 -5.71 3.70
CA VAL A 297 10.46 -7.13 3.75
C VAL A 297 11.17 -7.84 4.90
N ALA A 298 12.46 -7.59 5.10
CA ALA A 298 13.24 -8.19 6.19
C ALA A 298 12.68 -7.80 7.56
N ALA A 299 12.28 -6.54 7.73
CA ALA A 299 11.67 -6.03 8.95
C ALA A 299 10.28 -6.65 9.21
N ALA A 300 9.47 -6.84 8.17
CA ALA A 300 8.19 -7.55 8.29
C ALA A 300 8.40 -9.00 8.72
N CYS A 301 9.27 -9.74 8.04
CA CYS A 301 9.53 -11.14 8.37
C CYS A 301 10.16 -11.30 9.77
N ALA A 302 10.97 -10.34 10.22
CA ALA A 302 11.53 -10.32 11.58
C ALA A 302 10.45 -10.22 12.67
N ARG A 303 9.29 -9.61 12.36
CA ARG A 303 8.10 -9.57 13.23
C ARG A 303 7.24 -10.83 13.15
N GLY A 304 7.65 -11.84 12.36
CA GLY A 304 6.86 -13.03 12.10
C GLY A 304 5.72 -12.82 11.11
N GLU A 305 5.72 -11.70 10.39
CA GLU A 305 4.71 -11.37 9.39
C GLU A 305 5.01 -12.03 8.04
N ARG A 306 3.95 -12.35 7.29
CA ARG A 306 4.10 -12.87 5.92
C ARG A 306 4.31 -11.74 4.92
N ALA A 307 5.31 -11.88 4.07
CA ALA A 307 5.65 -10.92 3.03
C ALA A 307 5.67 -11.57 1.65
N LEU A 308 5.17 -10.84 0.65
CA LEU A 308 5.26 -11.20 -0.76
C LEU A 308 6.08 -10.15 -1.49
N TYR A 309 7.14 -10.58 -2.15
CA TYR A 309 7.98 -9.75 -3.01
C TYR A 309 7.70 -10.11 -4.46
N ILE A 310 7.13 -9.17 -5.22
CA ILE A 310 6.89 -9.33 -6.65
C ILE A 310 7.95 -8.53 -7.41
N SER A 311 8.83 -9.24 -8.11
CA SER A 311 9.81 -8.65 -9.01
C SER A 311 9.30 -8.69 -10.43
N LEU A 312 9.45 -7.57 -11.15
CA LEU A 312 9.07 -7.43 -12.55
C LEU A 312 10.26 -7.28 -13.50
N ASP A 313 11.49 -7.41 -12.98
CA ASP A 313 12.72 -7.18 -13.75
C ASP A 313 13.81 -8.21 -13.40
N GLU A 314 13.95 -8.56 -12.11
CA GLU A 314 15.03 -9.45 -11.62
C GLU A 314 14.51 -10.83 -11.17
N GLN A 315 15.34 -11.87 -11.30
CA GLN A 315 15.03 -13.21 -10.81
C GLN A 315 15.17 -13.31 -9.28
N PRO A 316 14.44 -14.21 -8.59
CA PRO A 316 14.51 -14.32 -7.13
C PRO A 316 15.92 -14.57 -6.59
N ALA A 317 16.71 -15.38 -7.29
CA ALA A 317 18.09 -15.68 -6.89
C ALA A 317 19.01 -14.45 -6.97
N GLU A 318 18.78 -13.56 -7.94
CA GLU A 318 19.55 -12.32 -8.10
C GLU A 318 19.22 -11.34 -6.98
N ILE A 319 17.94 -11.18 -6.66
CA ILE A 319 17.47 -10.34 -5.55
C ILE A 319 18.09 -10.80 -4.24
N LEU A 320 18.05 -12.10 -3.95
CA LEU A 320 18.65 -12.69 -2.75
C LEU A 320 20.15 -12.38 -2.67
N ARG A 321 20.90 -12.65 -3.74
CA ARG A 321 22.34 -12.35 -3.83
C ARG A 321 22.63 -10.86 -3.63
N ASN A 322 21.90 -9.99 -4.33
CA ASN A 322 22.14 -8.55 -4.34
C ASN A 322 21.78 -7.90 -3.00
N LEU A 323 20.78 -8.41 -2.29
CA LEU A 323 20.42 -7.94 -0.94
C LEU A 323 21.38 -8.49 0.12
N ALA A 324 21.87 -9.72 -0.04
CA ALA A 324 22.84 -10.32 0.88
C ALA A 324 24.17 -9.54 0.90
N SER A 325 24.59 -8.91 -0.20
CA SER A 325 25.82 -8.10 -0.26
C SER A 325 25.76 -6.81 0.55
N VAL A 326 24.55 -6.34 0.90
CA VAL A 326 24.32 -5.21 1.81
C VAL A 326 23.70 -5.69 3.13
N SER A 327 24.08 -6.90 3.56
CA SER A 327 23.67 -7.51 4.83
C SER A 327 22.16 -7.72 5.06
N ILE A 328 21.35 -7.67 4.00
CA ILE A 328 19.92 -8.01 4.05
C ILE A 328 19.75 -9.48 3.62
N ARG A 329 19.72 -10.39 4.59
CA ARG A 329 19.61 -11.84 4.34
C ARG A 329 18.16 -12.32 4.40
N LEU A 330 17.56 -12.54 3.23
CA LEU A 330 16.15 -12.94 3.09
C LEU A 330 15.95 -14.46 2.95
N GLU A 331 17.00 -15.22 2.66
CA GLU A 331 16.94 -16.66 2.36
C GLU A 331 16.30 -17.47 3.48
N ARG A 332 16.57 -17.09 4.74
CA ARG A 332 15.98 -17.73 5.92
C ARG A 332 14.45 -17.62 5.93
N TYR A 333 13.91 -16.48 5.50
CA TYR A 333 12.48 -16.24 5.49
C TYR A 333 11.79 -16.99 4.35
N VAL A 334 12.46 -17.09 3.19
CA VAL A 334 12.00 -17.92 2.06
C VAL A 334 11.89 -19.39 2.50
N ARG A 335 12.92 -19.94 3.15
CA ARG A 335 12.91 -21.32 3.65
C ARG A 335 11.80 -21.57 4.67
N SER A 336 11.52 -20.59 5.54
CA SER A 336 10.44 -20.67 6.53
C SER A 336 9.03 -20.43 5.97
N ARG A 337 8.90 -20.11 4.67
CA ARG A 337 7.65 -19.69 4.01
C ARG A 337 6.99 -18.43 4.58
N LEU A 338 7.72 -17.64 5.38
CA LEU A 338 7.31 -16.28 5.77
C LEU A 338 7.46 -15.29 4.61
N LEU A 339 8.36 -15.57 3.68
CA LEU A 339 8.56 -14.77 2.48
C LEU A 339 8.36 -15.62 1.22
N GLU A 340 7.56 -15.12 0.29
CA GLU A 340 7.54 -15.59 -1.10
C GLU A 340 8.14 -14.50 -2.00
N ILE A 341 9.10 -14.88 -2.85
CA ILE A 341 9.64 -14.01 -3.90
C ILE A 341 9.17 -14.58 -5.23
N TYR A 342 8.36 -13.81 -5.95
CA TYR A 342 7.78 -14.16 -7.24
C TYR A 342 8.34 -13.22 -8.30
N ALA A 343 8.93 -13.77 -9.36
CA ALA A 343 9.31 -13.00 -10.53
C ALA A 343 8.28 -13.22 -11.63
N ASP A 344 7.78 -12.12 -12.19
CA ASP A 344 6.93 -12.13 -13.38
C ASP A 344 7.65 -11.36 -14.48
N HIS A 345 7.79 -11.95 -15.66
CA HIS A 345 8.38 -11.25 -16.81
C HIS A 345 7.26 -10.53 -17.55
N PRO A 346 7.21 -9.19 -17.56
CA PRO A 346 6.11 -8.47 -18.17
C PRO A 346 5.90 -8.93 -19.62
N GLN A 347 7.00 -9.08 -20.41
CA GLN A 347 7.00 -9.31 -21.86
C GLN A 347 6.16 -10.50 -22.35
N GLU A 348 5.78 -11.41 -21.46
CA GLU A 348 5.07 -12.64 -21.79
C GLU A 348 3.55 -12.52 -21.68
N THR A 349 3.00 -11.47 -21.04
CA THR A 349 1.57 -11.42 -20.68
C THR A 349 0.94 -10.04 -20.84
N SER A 350 -0.37 -10.00 -21.02
CA SER A 350 -1.10 -8.73 -20.96
C SER A 350 -1.12 -8.16 -19.53
N PRO A 351 -1.26 -6.83 -19.34
CA PRO A 351 -1.36 -6.23 -18.00
C PRO A 351 -2.48 -6.83 -17.14
N GLU A 352 -3.58 -7.26 -17.76
CA GLU A 352 -4.69 -7.92 -17.08
C GLU A 352 -4.35 -9.32 -16.59
N GLU A 353 -3.69 -10.13 -17.42
CA GLU A 353 -3.22 -11.45 -17.02
C GLU A 353 -2.17 -11.34 -15.89
N GLN A 354 -1.29 -10.34 -15.97
CA GLN A 354 -0.34 -10.03 -14.91
C GLN A 354 -1.04 -9.69 -13.60
N PHE A 355 -2.07 -8.83 -13.63
CA PHE A 355 -2.89 -8.51 -12.46
C PHE A 355 -3.51 -9.77 -11.84
N VAL A 356 -4.09 -10.64 -12.66
CA VAL A 356 -4.71 -11.89 -12.18
C VAL A 356 -3.66 -12.80 -11.52
N ARG A 357 -2.47 -12.95 -12.12
CA ARG A 357 -1.37 -13.72 -11.52
C ARG A 357 -0.94 -13.15 -10.16
N MET A 358 -0.71 -11.84 -10.08
CA MET A 358 -0.36 -11.16 -8.82
C MET A 358 -1.44 -11.38 -7.75
N ARG A 359 -2.71 -11.21 -8.12
CA ARG A 359 -3.86 -11.42 -7.23
C ARG A 359 -3.95 -12.86 -6.73
N GLN A 360 -3.73 -13.84 -7.59
CA GLN A 360 -3.71 -15.26 -7.20
C GLN A 360 -2.60 -15.54 -6.18
N ARG A 361 -1.40 -14.99 -6.39
CA ARG A 361 -0.27 -15.09 -5.45
C ARG A 361 -0.59 -14.43 -4.11
N ILE A 362 -1.16 -13.23 -4.12
CA ILE A 362 -1.56 -12.52 -2.91
C ILE A 362 -2.61 -13.33 -2.13
N ARG A 363 -3.64 -13.86 -2.79
CA ARG A 363 -4.67 -14.69 -2.15
C ARG A 363 -4.14 -16.01 -1.60
N ALA A 364 -3.18 -16.63 -2.29
CA ALA A 364 -2.57 -17.89 -1.87
C ALA A 364 -1.63 -17.69 -0.66
N HIS A 365 -0.79 -16.67 -0.70
CA HIS A 365 0.20 -16.39 0.34
C HIS A 365 -0.39 -15.64 1.55
N ARG A 366 -1.45 -14.85 1.35
CA ARG A 366 -2.07 -13.96 2.34
C ARG A 366 -1.03 -13.12 3.11
N PRO A 367 -0.23 -12.29 2.41
CA PRO A 367 0.79 -11.46 3.02
C PRO A 367 0.14 -10.29 3.79
N SER A 368 0.83 -9.80 4.83
CA SER A 368 0.54 -8.48 5.41
C SER A 368 1.40 -7.37 4.80
N THR A 369 2.46 -7.76 4.10
CA THR A 369 3.41 -6.86 3.42
C THR A 369 3.59 -7.28 1.96
N LEU A 370 3.44 -6.33 1.03
CA LEU A 370 3.62 -6.57 -0.40
C LEU A 370 4.65 -5.60 -0.98
N VAL A 371 5.64 -6.13 -1.68
CA VAL A 371 6.58 -5.34 -2.49
C VAL A 371 6.31 -5.57 -3.97
N ILE A 372 6.37 -4.49 -4.77
CA ILE A 372 6.39 -4.56 -6.23
C ILE A 372 7.59 -3.76 -6.77
N ASP A 373 8.52 -4.44 -7.42
CA ASP A 373 9.82 -3.88 -7.81
C ASP A 373 10.19 -4.21 -9.27
N PRO A 374 10.19 -3.25 -10.20
CA PRO A 374 9.49 -1.97 -10.18
C PRO A 374 8.12 -2.04 -10.86
N ILE A 375 7.12 -1.31 -10.35
CA ILE A 375 5.79 -1.17 -11.00
C ILE A 375 5.92 -0.55 -12.40
N SER A 376 6.96 0.25 -12.62
CA SER A 376 7.23 0.85 -13.93
C SER A 376 7.60 -0.15 -15.01
N ALA A 377 8.03 -1.37 -14.66
CA ALA A 377 8.30 -2.41 -15.64
C ALA A 377 7.01 -2.90 -16.32
N ALA A 378 5.86 -2.84 -15.62
CA ALA A 378 4.57 -3.16 -16.21
C ALA A 378 4.17 -2.17 -17.33
N ILE A 379 4.58 -0.88 -17.22
CA ILE A 379 4.22 0.19 -18.19
C ILE A 379 4.74 -0.08 -19.59
N ARG A 380 5.84 -0.85 -19.72
CA ARG A 380 6.42 -1.16 -21.02
C ARG A 380 5.46 -1.94 -21.93
N MET A 381 4.29 -2.36 -21.42
CA MET A 381 3.30 -3.14 -22.12
C MET A 381 1.88 -2.59 -21.94
N GLY A 382 1.20 -2.36 -23.06
CA GLY A 382 -0.22 -2.02 -23.06
C GLY A 382 -0.56 -0.55 -22.78
N GLY A 383 0.42 0.36 -22.88
CA GLY A 383 0.23 1.81 -22.71
C GLY A 383 0.02 2.26 -21.25
N GLN A 384 0.25 3.55 -20.99
CA GLN A 384 0.22 4.12 -19.62
C GLN A 384 -1.14 4.01 -18.92
N SER A 385 -2.25 4.15 -19.63
CA SER A 385 -3.60 4.14 -19.06
C SER A 385 -4.00 2.76 -18.54
N THR A 386 -3.67 1.69 -19.26
CA THR A 386 -3.96 0.30 -18.85
C THR A 386 -3.21 -0.06 -17.56
N VAL A 387 -1.93 0.31 -17.48
CA VAL A 387 -1.09 0.00 -16.31
C VAL A 387 -1.52 0.80 -15.09
N LEU A 388 -1.93 2.06 -15.27
CA LEU A 388 -2.51 2.84 -14.18
C LEU A 388 -3.77 2.16 -13.62
N GLY A 389 -4.65 1.67 -14.49
CA GLY A 389 -5.84 0.92 -14.07
C GLY A 389 -5.50 -0.35 -13.28
N VAL A 390 -4.51 -1.12 -13.73
CA VAL A 390 -4.01 -2.30 -13.01
C VAL A 390 -3.47 -1.92 -11.62
N ALA A 391 -2.65 -0.87 -11.55
CA ALA A 391 -2.10 -0.38 -10.30
C ALA A 391 -3.20 0.06 -9.33
N GLU A 392 -4.17 0.86 -9.77
CA GLU A 392 -5.28 1.31 -8.94
C GLU A 392 -6.10 0.16 -8.36
N ARG A 393 -6.38 -0.89 -9.16
CA ARG A 393 -7.09 -2.08 -8.68
C ARG A 393 -6.25 -2.88 -7.68
N LEU A 394 -4.96 -3.01 -7.92
CA LEU A 394 -4.05 -3.71 -7.02
C LEU A 394 -3.93 -2.98 -5.68
N LEU A 395 -3.89 -1.65 -5.72
CA LEU A 395 -3.95 -0.81 -4.53
C LEU A 395 -5.27 -0.98 -3.77
N ALA A 396 -6.40 -0.90 -4.48
CA ALA A 396 -7.72 -1.03 -3.87
C ALA A 396 -7.87 -2.38 -3.16
N MET A 397 -7.37 -3.45 -3.77
CA MET A 397 -7.32 -4.79 -3.20
C MET A 397 -6.39 -4.87 -1.99
N ALA A 398 -5.16 -4.36 -2.09
CA ALA A 398 -4.23 -4.35 -0.96
C ALA A 398 -4.80 -3.58 0.24
N LYS A 399 -5.44 -2.43 0.00
CA LYS A 399 -6.09 -1.63 1.04
C LYS A 399 -7.29 -2.35 1.68
N SER A 400 -8.13 -3.02 0.89
CA SER A 400 -9.28 -3.77 1.44
C SER A 400 -8.85 -4.97 2.28
N GLU A 401 -7.72 -5.58 1.96
CA GLU A 401 -7.12 -6.68 2.73
C GLU A 401 -6.20 -6.20 3.88
N GLY A 402 -5.97 -4.88 4.02
CA GLY A 402 -5.11 -4.30 5.06
C GLY A 402 -3.61 -4.55 4.87
N ILE A 403 -3.19 -4.82 3.63
CA ILE A 403 -1.80 -5.11 3.25
C ILE A 403 -1.03 -3.81 3.10
N THR A 404 0.10 -3.67 3.80
CA THR A 404 1.01 -2.54 3.61
C THR A 404 1.87 -2.78 2.37
N THR A 405 1.87 -1.84 1.43
CA THR A 405 2.57 -2.03 0.15
C THR A 405 3.74 -1.06 -0.02
N LEU A 406 4.82 -1.54 -0.63
CA LEU A 406 5.93 -0.71 -1.10
C LEU A 406 6.16 -0.98 -2.59
N TRP A 407 5.99 0.04 -3.41
CA TRP A 407 6.19 -0.03 -4.85
C TRP A 407 7.40 0.79 -5.23
N THR A 408 8.25 0.25 -6.11
CA THR A 408 9.34 1.03 -6.69
C THR A 408 8.98 1.45 -8.11
N SER A 409 9.42 2.64 -8.52
CA SER A 409 9.25 3.11 -9.89
C SER A 409 10.54 3.75 -10.38
N LEU A 410 10.93 3.40 -11.59
CA LEU A 410 12.03 4.08 -12.28
C LEU A 410 11.58 5.49 -12.68
N TYR A 411 12.48 6.44 -12.48
CA TYR A 411 12.32 7.83 -12.91
C TYR A 411 13.45 8.17 -13.89
N GLN A 412 13.10 8.76 -15.03
CA GLN A 412 14.04 9.12 -16.12
C GLN A 412 13.96 10.62 -16.51
N GLY A 413 13.47 11.50 -15.62
CA GLY A 413 13.40 12.95 -15.86
C GLY A 413 14.41 13.78 -15.03
N SER A 414 14.39 15.10 -15.19
CA SER A 414 15.10 16.06 -14.33
C SER A 414 14.38 16.28 -13.00
N GLU A 415 15.08 16.69 -11.92
CA GLU A 415 14.44 16.95 -10.61
C GLU A 415 13.27 17.97 -10.70
N GLU A 416 13.31 18.91 -11.64
CA GLU A 416 12.25 19.89 -11.92
C GLU A 416 10.99 19.26 -12.56
N ALA A 417 11.14 18.18 -13.33
CA ALA A 417 10.03 17.43 -13.91
C ALA A 417 9.48 16.36 -12.94
N MET A 418 9.91 16.34 -11.69
CA MET A 418 9.59 15.29 -10.71
C MET A 418 8.14 15.39 -10.20
N GLU A 419 7.61 16.61 -10.09
CA GLU A 419 6.19 16.85 -9.78
C GLU A 419 5.25 16.33 -10.89
N ALA A 420 5.77 16.24 -12.13
CA ALA A 420 5.10 15.66 -13.29
C ALA A 420 5.50 14.18 -13.45
N THR A 421 5.38 13.39 -12.38
CA THR A 421 5.73 11.96 -12.43
C THR A 421 4.93 11.29 -13.57
N PRO A 422 5.56 10.60 -14.54
CA PRO A 422 4.87 10.04 -15.73
C PRO A 422 3.77 9.04 -15.39
N LEU A 423 3.85 8.46 -14.19
CA LEU A 423 2.76 7.76 -13.54
C LEU A 423 2.11 8.72 -12.55
N HIS A 424 0.84 9.06 -12.76
CA HIS A 424 -0.02 9.64 -11.72
C HIS A 424 -0.14 8.76 -10.45
N VAL A 425 0.62 7.66 -10.32
CA VAL A 425 0.73 6.80 -9.13
C VAL A 425 1.16 7.57 -7.86
N SER A 426 1.86 8.70 -7.99
CA SER A 426 2.16 9.58 -6.85
C SER A 426 0.89 10.15 -6.18
N THR A 427 -0.20 10.32 -6.95
CA THR A 427 -1.51 10.74 -6.42
C THR A 427 -2.17 9.63 -5.59
N VAL A 428 -1.87 8.38 -5.94
CA VAL A 428 -2.46 7.16 -5.40
C VAL A 428 -1.73 6.69 -4.12
N ALA A 429 -0.42 6.95 -4.02
CA ALA A 429 0.39 6.58 -2.86
C ALA A 429 0.11 7.47 -1.63
N ASP A 430 0.16 6.85 -0.44
CA ASP A 430 0.00 7.54 0.84
C ASP A 430 1.32 8.18 1.30
N ALA A 431 2.43 7.47 1.09
CA ALA A 431 3.79 7.99 1.31
C ALA A 431 4.62 7.92 0.01
N TRP A 432 5.45 8.93 -0.23
CA TRP A 432 6.34 8.99 -1.37
C TRP A 432 7.76 9.36 -0.93
N ILE A 433 8.69 8.46 -1.22
CA ILE A 433 10.12 8.60 -1.00
C ILE A 433 10.80 8.73 -2.36
N HIS A 434 11.68 9.73 -2.51
CA HIS A 434 12.49 9.93 -3.70
C HIS A 434 13.96 9.67 -3.42
N LEU A 435 14.61 8.96 -4.33
CA LEU A 435 16.04 8.68 -4.32
C LEU A 435 16.70 9.32 -5.53
N SER A 436 17.69 10.18 -5.28
CA SER A 436 18.49 10.83 -6.32
C SER A 436 19.98 10.60 -6.11
N TYR A 437 20.76 10.87 -7.15
CA TYR A 437 22.21 10.97 -7.04
C TYR A 437 22.59 12.42 -6.91
N ARG A 438 23.46 12.73 -5.95
CA ARG A 438 24.18 13.99 -5.90
C ARG A 438 25.63 13.74 -6.24
N ALA A 439 26.07 14.32 -7.35
CA ALA A 439 27.47 14.30 -7.76
C ALA A 439 28.17 15.50 -7.11
N GLY A 440 29.23 15.24 -6.35
CA GLY A 440 30.03 16.27 -5.69
C GLY A 440 31.44 15.78 -5.43
N ARG A 441 32.44 16.63 -5.72
CA ARG A 441 33.87 16.38 -5.46
C ARG A 441 34.40 15.01 -5.92
N GLY A 442 33.91 14.52 -7.07
CA GLY A 442 34.34 13.25 -7.66
C GLY A 442 33.59 12.01 -7.17
N GLU A 443 32.65 12.16 -6.22
CA GLU A 443 31.83 11.07 -5.69
C GLU A 443 30.37 11.19 -6.16
N ARG A 444 29.68 10.04 -6.26
CA ARG A 444 28.23 9.97 -6.50
C ARG A 444 27.55 9.43 -5.26
N ASN A 445 27.03 10.34 -4.45
CA ASN A 445 26.33 9.99 -3.22
C ASN A 445 24.85 9.83 -3.51
N ARG A 446 24.24 8.84 -2.85
CA ARG A 446 22.79 8.61 -2.95
C ARG A 446 22.11 9.45 -1.88
N SER A 447 21.04 10.14 -2.26
CA SER A 447 20.24 10.92 -1.33
C SER A 447 18.81 10.38 -1.25
N LEU A 448 18.22 10.44 -0.05
CA LEU A 448 16.85 10.08 0.23
C LEU A 448 16.08 11.30 0.73
N THR A 449 14.91 11.53 0.14
CA THR A 449 13.97 12.58 0.57
C THR A 449 12.57 12.02 0.69
N VAL A 450 11.85 12.34 1.76
CA VAL A 450 10.42 12.05 1.88
C VAL A 450 9.66 13.23 1.25
N ILE A 451 9.04 13.01 0.10
CA ILE A 451 8.28 14.03 -0.63
C ILE A 451 6.91 14.24 -0.01
N LYS A 452 6.29 13.15 0.45
CA LYS A 452 4.92 13.15 0.96
C LYS A 452 4.73 12.03 1.97
N SER A 453 3.98 12.30 3.03
CA SER A 453 3.44 11.29 3.93
C SER A 453 2.07 11.72 4.44
N ARG A 454 1.00 11.13 3.89
CA ARG A 454 -0.38 11.48 4.26
C ARG A 454 -0.67 11.02 5.69
N GLY A 455 -1.27 11.91 6.48
CA GLY A 455 -1.63 11.62 7.88
C GLY A 455 -0.45 11.54 8.84
N THR A 456 0.77 11.90 8.42
CA THR A 456 1.97 11.86 9.27
C THR A 456 2.83 13.09 9.06
N ARG A 457 3.34 13.68 10.15
CA ARG A 457 4.43 14.66 10.07
C ARG A 457 5.67 13.93 9.56
N HIS A 458 6.31 14.43 8.51
CA HIS A 458 7.53 13.85 7.98
C HIS A 458 8.65 14.89 7.92
N SER A 459 9.89 14.42 7.89
CA SER A 459 11.06 15.28 7.71
C SER A 459 11.10 15.85 6.29
N HIS A 460 11.41 17.13 6.17
CA HIS A 460 11.71 17.80 4.90
C HIS A 460 13.21 17.82 4.59
N GLN A 461 14.04 17.20 5.43
CA GLN A 461 15.48 17.14 5.23
C GLN A 461 15.85 16.05 4.23
N VAL A 462 16.85 16.36 3.40
CA VAL A 462 17.56 15.37 2.59
C VAL A 462 18.50 14.59 3.51
N ARG A 463 18.57 13.27 3.34
CA ARG A 463 19.54 12.39 4.02
C ARG A 463 20.45 11.71 3.02
N GLU A 464 21.69 11.44 3.41
CA GLU A 464 22.60 10.60 2.63
C GLU A 464 22.27 9.13 2.88
N LEU A 465 22.11 8.32 1.83
CA LEU A 465 21.85 6.89 1.93
C LEU A 465 23.17 6.12 1.88
N ILE A 466 23.54 5.52 3.01
CA ILE A 466 24.76 4.74 3.17
C ILE A 466 24.44 3.26 3.02
N LEU A 467 25.19 2.59 2.16
CA LEU A 467 25.16 1.14 1.96
C LEU A 467 26.55 0.60 2.31
N ASP A 468 26.64 -0.16 3.40
CA ASP A 468 27.89 -0.78 3.84
C ASP A 468 27.64 -2.23 4.29
N ASP A 469 28.70 -2.91 4.74
CA ASP A 469 28.63 -4.30 5.20
C ASP A 469 27.79 -4.47 6.48
N ARG A 470 27.41 -3.37 7.16
CA ARG A 470 26.51 -3.39 8.33
C ARG A 470 25.04 -3.22 7.91
N GLY A 471 24.80 -2.73 6.70
CA GLY A 471 23.50 -2.71 6.06
C GLY A 471 23.18 -1.37 5.43
N VAL A 472 21.94 -0.95 5.62
CA VAL A 472 21.39 0.28 5.05
C VAL A 472 21.15 1.28 6.18
N ASP A 473 21.74 2.46 6.08
CA ASP A 473 21.55 3.53 7.05
C ASP A 473 21.41 4.90 6.37
N LEU A 474 20.95 5.89 7.13
CA LEU A 474 20.83 7.28 6.70
C LEU A 474 21.79 8.17 7.49
N ALA A 475 22.60 8.97 6.81
CA ALA A 475 23.42 10.00 7.42
C ALA A 475 22.73 11.37 7.34
N ASP A 476 23.00 12.20 8.35
CA ASP A 476 22.64 13.61 8.30
C ASP A 476 23.51 14.30 7.25
N VAL A 477 22.92 15.27 6.54
CA VAL A 477 23.64 16.02 5.51
C VAL A 477 24.14 17.30 6.15
N TYR A 478 25.43 17.57 6.02
CA TYR A 478 26.05 18.76 6.62
C TYR A 478 25.76 19.96 5.72
N THR A 479 25.24 21.06 6.27
CA THR A 479 24.87 22.24 5.46
C THR A 479 25.86 23.37 5.67
N VAL A 480 26.55 23.78 4.60
CA VAL A 480 27.45 24.95 4.60
C VAL A 480 27.02 25.87 3.47
N GLY A 481 26.69 27.12 3.78
CA GLY A 481 26.30 28.11 2.77
C GLY A 481 24.98 27.83 2.04
N GLY A 482 24.11 26.98 2.59
CA GLY A 482 22.84 26.58 1.96
C GLY A 482 22.92 25.34 1.07
N GLU A 483 24.13 24.82 0.80
CA GLU A 483 24.33 23.56 0.09
C GLU A 483 24.50 22.39 1.07
N ALA A 484 23.88 21.26 0.73
CA ALA A 484 23.89 20.06 1.55
C ALA A 484 25.05 19.13 1.10
N LEU A 485 26.11 19.07 1.91
CA LEU A 485 27.36 18.34 1.70
C LEU A 485 27.24 16.87 2.13
N MET A 486 27.73 15.95 1.27
CA MET A 486 27.66 14.49 1.44
C MET A 486 29.04 13.84 1.22
N GLY A 487 29.19 12.58 1.64
CA GLY A 487 30.42 11.80 1.43
C GLY A 487 31.64 12.44 2.06
N THR A 488 32.76 12.48 1.33
CA THR A 488 34.02 13.11 1.77
C THR A 488 33.86 14.57 2.23
N ALA A 489 32.99 15.35 1.58
CA ALA A 489 32.72 16.74 1.96
C ALA A 489 32.05 16.85 3.34
N ARG A 490 31.20 15.89 3.72
CA ARG A 490 30.63 15.79 5.07
C ARG A 490 31.72 15.49 6.10
N TRP A 491 32.58 14.51 5.81
CA TRP A 491 33.69 14.16 6.71
C TRP A 491 34.65 15.32 6.95
N GLU A 492 34.96 16.11 5.93
CA GLU A 492 35.78 17.32 6.08
C GLU A 492 35.08 18.38 6.95
N GLY A 493 33.78 18.60 6.73
CA GLY A 493 32.96 19.52 7.54
C GLY A 493 32.91 19.11 9.01
N GLU A 494 32.57 17.85 9.29
CA GLU A 494 32.52 17.30 10.65
C GLU A 494 33.87 17.37 11.36
N ARG A 495 34.99 17.12 10.63
CA ARG A 495 36.34 17.22 11.22
C ARG A 495 36.74 18.66 11.50
N ALA A 496 36.37 19.61 10.64
CA ALA A 496 36.63 21.03 10.87
C ALA A 496 35.85 21.54 12.09
N GLU A 497 34.57 21.19 12.21
CA GLU A 497 33.75 21.58 13.37
C GLU A 497 34.25 20.92 14.66
N ALA A 498 34.59 19.64 14.63
CA ALA A 498 35.18 18.94 15.78
C ALA A 498 36.53 19.52 16.19
N ALA A 499 37.35 20.00 15.24
CA ALA A 499 38.58 20.73 15.55
C ALA A 499 38.27 22.07 16.23
N THR A 500 37.29 22.82 15.69
CA THR A 500 36.87 24.11 16.25
C THR A 500 36.30 23.95 17.68
N GLN A 501 35.50 22.91 17.93
CA GLN A 501 34.99 22.58 19.26
C GLN A 501 36.11 22.21 20.24
N ARG A 502 37.10 21.44 19.80
CA ARG A 502 38.28 21.13 20.62
C ARG A 502 39.10 22.39 20.92
N ASP A 503 39.22 23.31 19.98
CA ASP A 503 39.90 24.59 20.19
C ASP A 503 39.14 25.45 21.22
N VAL A 504 37.80 25.47 21.18
CA VAL A 504 36.98 26.14 22.20
C VAL A 504 37.13 25.47 23.57
N GLU A 505 37.03 24.15 23.65
CA GLU A 505 37.20 23.39 24.91
C GLU A 505 38.59 23.60 25.53
N THR A 506 39.64 23.66 24.70
CA THR A 506 41.01 23.92 25.17
C THR A 506 41.21 25.37 25.61
N GLU A 507 40.61 26.34 24.94
CA GLU A 507 40.56 27.75 25.38
C GLU A 507 39.83 27.89 26.73
N GLU A 508 38.68 27.24 26.89
CA GLU A 508 37.91 27.24 28.14
C GLU A 508 38.69 26.57 29.29
N ALA A 509 39.34 25.44 29.02
CA ALA A 509 40.19 24.76 29.99
C ALA A 509 41.39 25.64 30.40
N ARG A 510 41.98 26.39 29.46
CA ARG A 510 43.06 27.35 29.75
C ARG A 510 42.56 28.50 30.63
N LYS A 511 41.45 29.15 30.26
CA LYS A 511 40.85 30.22 31.08
C LYS A 511 40.50 29.75 32.48
N ARG A 512 40.01 28.51 32.62
CA ARG A 512 39.71 27.90 33.92
C ARG A 512 40.96 27.76 34.80
N ARG A 513 42.08 27.29 34.22
CA ARG A 513 43.37 27.19 34.95
C ARG A 513 43.93 28.56 35.34
N GLU A 514 43.81 29.56 34.47
CA GLU A 514 44.21 30.94 34.79
C GLU A 514 43.38 31.50 35.95
N LEU A 515 42.06 31.31 35.94
CA LEU A 515 41.17 31.72 37.04
C LEU A 515 41.46 30.96 38.35
N GLU A 516 41.76 29.66 38.28
CA GLU A 516 42.15 28.86 39.45
C GLU A 516 43.47 29.34 40.07
N SER A 517 44.44 29.76 39.23
CA SER A 517 45.70 30.35 39.68
C SER A 517 45.48 31.69 40.38
N VAL A 518 44.67 32.58 39.78
CA VAL A 518 44.33 33.88 40.39
C VAL A 518 43.58 33.68 41.71
N ALA A 519 42.65 32.73 41.78
CA ALA A 519 41.94 32.40 43.01
C ALA A 519 42.87 31.83 44.10
N ALA A 520 43.90 31.06 43.72
CA ALA A 520 44.92 30.59 44.66
C ALA A 520 45.79 31.74 45.20
N GLU A 521 46.17 32.70 44.34
CA GLU A 521 46.93 33.88 44.74
C GLU A 521 46.15 34.77 45.72
N ILE A 522 44.86 35.03 45.43
CA ILE A 522 43.97 35.76 46.34
C ILE A 522 43.86 35.05 47.69
N ARG A 523 43.69 33.72 47.71
CA ARG A 523 43.64 32.94 48.96
C ARG A 523 44.92 33.10 49.78
N ALA A 524 46.08 32.99 49.15
CA ALA A 524 47.37 33.17 49.83
C ALA A 524 47.54 34.58 50.42
N GLN A 525 47.08 35.62 49.71
CA GLN A 525 47.07 36.99 50.22
C GLN A 525 46.12 37.15 51.41
N THR A 526 44.94 36.52 51.35
CA THR A 526 43.94 36.57 52.43
C THR A 526 44.47 35.93 53.71
N GLU A 527 45.07 34.74 53.60
CA GLU A 527 45.72 34.06 54.73
C GLU A 527 46.90 34.87 55.30
N GLY A 528 47.66 35.57 54.45
CA GLY A 528 48.74 36.46 54.87
C GLY A 528 48.22 37.67 55.66
N LEU A 529 47.11 38.27 55.21
CA LEU A 529 46.45 39.37 55.90
C LEU A 529 45.84 38.91 57.23
N GLU A 530 45.26 37.72 57.30
CA GLU A 530 44.71 37.14 58.53
C GLU A 530 45.80 36.92 59.58
N ARG A 531 46.94 36.32 59.20
CA ARG A 531 48.08 36.16 60.10
C ARG A 531 48.59 37.50 60.64
N ARG A 532 48.61 38.54 59.79
CA ARG A 532 49.02 39.88 60.21
C ARG A 532 48.02 40.52 61.17
N ARG A 533 46.72 40.30 60.94
CA ARG A 533 45.66 40.71 61.87
C ARG A 533 45.80 40.03 63.23
N GLU A 534 46.07 38.73 63.26
CA GLU A 534 46.28 37.97 64.50
C GLU A 534 47.49 38.48 65.29
N SER A 535 48.60 38.77 64.61
CA SER A 535 49.78 39.37 65.23
C SER A 535 49.47 40.72 65.89
N LEU A 536 48.74 41.60 65.19
CA LEU A 536 48.35 42.92 65.72
C LEU A 536 47.41 42.79 66.93
N VAL A 537 46.47 41.84 66.90
CA VAL A 537 45.57 41.56 68.04
C VAL A 537 46.35 41.04 69.24
N ALA A 538 47.36 40.18 69.04
CA ALA A 538 48.21 39.70 70.12
C ALA A 538 49.04 40.84 70.74
N GLU A 539 49.57 41.75 69.91
CA GLU A 539 50.33 42.92 70.36
C GLU A 539 49.45 43.90 71.15
N MET A 540 48.22 44.16 70.70
CA MET A 540 47.23 44.94 71.45
C MET A 540 46.93 44.32 72.82
N ARG A 541 46.78 42.99 72.90
CA ARG A 541 46.54 42.31 74.19
C ARG A 541 47.71 42.48 75.17
N LEU A 542 48.95 42.47 74.68
CA LEU A 542 50.13 42.72 75.51
C LEU A 542 50.17 44.18 76.00
N LEU A 543 49.80 45.13 75.14
CA LEU A 543 49.64 46.54 75.50
C LEU A 543 48.58 46.72 76.60
N ASP A 544 47.39 46.13 76.43
CA ASP A 544 46.31 46.19 77.43
C ASP A 544 46.74 45.59 78.78
N GLN A 545 47.45 44.46 78.77
CA GLN A 545 48.01 43.88 79.99
C GLN A 545 49.03 44.80 80.65
N SER A 546 49.87 45.50 79.88
CA SER A 546 50.85 46.45 80.39
C SER A 546 50.19 47.68 81.00
N ILE A 547 49.11 48.18 80.40
CA ILE A 547 48.30 49.28 80.92
C ILE A 547 47.63 48.86 82.22
N THR A 548 46.98 47.68 82.24
CA THR A 548 46.32 47.13 83.43
C THR A 548 47.31 46.91 84.60
N LEU A 549 48.54 46.47 84.30
CA LEU A 549 49.61 46.31 85.29
C LEU A 549 50.09 47.68 85.83
N ARG A 550 50.21 48.69 84.97
CA ARG A 550 50.53 50.06 85.40
C ARG A 550 49.44 50.63 86.30
N GLU A 551 48.17 50.49 85.92
CA GLU A 551 47.02 50.94 86.73
C GLU A 551 46.94 50.21 88.08
N ARG A 552 47.21 48.90 88.12
CA ARG A 552 47.29 48.12 89.38
C ARG A 552 48.45 48.58 90.26
N ASN A 553 49.62 48.81 89.69
CA ASN A 553 50.79 49.29 90.43
C ASN A 553 50.56 50.71 90.96
N GLU A 554 49.93 51.58 90.19
CA GLU A 554 49.58 52.94 90.60
C GLU A 554 48.51 52.93 91.70
N SER A 555 47.47 52.11 91.57
CA SER A 555 46.44 51.90 92.60
C SER A 555 47.04 51.35 93.91
N ARG A 556 47.98 50.39 93.81
CA ARG A 556 48.68 49.82 94.97
C ARG A 556 49.61 50.85 95.63
N ARG A 557 50.29 51.69 94.85
CA ARG A 557 51.12 52.79 95.34
C ARG A 557 50.27 53.87 96.03
N GLN A 558 49.08 54.18 95.51
CA GLN A 558 48.13 55.08 96.15
C GLN A 558 47.55 54.51 97.46
N GLN A 559 47.32 53.19 97.54
CA GLN A 559 46.89 52.52 98.77
C GLN A 559 48.01 52.45 99.83
N GLU A 560 49.26 52.19 99.44
CA GLU A 560 50.41 52.19 100.35
C GLU A 560 50.74 53.59 100.89
N VAL A 561 50.51 54.64 100.10
CA VAL A 561 50.63 56.04 100.55
C VAL A 561 49.49 56.42 101.52
N ARG A 562 48.26 55.93 101.29
CA ARG A 562 47.12 56.15 102.21
C ARG A 562 47.26 55.37 103.53
N ALA A 563 47.91 54.21 103.55
CA ALA A 563 48.11 53.41 104.76
C ALA A 563 49.22 53.94 105.69
N ARG A 564 50.10 54.83 105.22
CA ARG A 564 51.25 55.35 105.99
C ARG A 564 51.08 56.75 106.58
N ARG A 565 49.96 57.42 106.33
CA ARG A 565 49.67 58.76 106.90
C ARG A 565 48.20 58.90 107.27
N GLY A 566 47.82 58.20 108.33
CA GLY A 566 46.54 58.35 109.01
C GLY A 566 46.70 58.17 110.52
N GLY A 567 46.87 59.30 111.23
CA GLY A 567 46.82 59.42 112.68
C GLY A 567 46.36 60.84 113.06
N GLU A 568 45.04 60.98 113.24
CA GLU A 568 44.27 62.00 114.02
C GLU A 568 44.32 63.52 113.69
N PRO A 569 43.31 64.35 114.11
CA PRO A 569 41.93 64.34 113.60
C PRO A 569 41.36 65.77 113.28
N ALA A 570 40.09 65.80 112.84
CA ALA A 570 39.05 66.85 113.04
C ALA A 570 38.47 67.61 111.81
N SER A 571 37.20 67.28 111.55
CA SER A 571 36.04 68.18 111.36
C SER A 571 35.65 68.79 109.99
N ARG A 572 34.34 68.65 109.74
CA ARG A 572 33.36 69.50 109.02
C ARG A 572 33.21 69.46 107.48
N ALA A 573 32.10 68.80 107.10
CA ALA A 573 30.91 69.35 106.44
C ALA A 573 30.89 69.68 104.92
N GLY A 574 29.81 69.21 104.27
CA GLY A 574 29.24 69.74 103.01
C GLY A 574 29.17 68.70 101.87
N ARG A 575 28.02 68.03 101.61
CA ARG A 575 27.01 68.34 100.56
C ARG A 575 27.68 68.69 99.20
N ARG A 576 27.34 68.11 98.04
CA ARG A 576 26.05 67.64 97.48
C ARG A 576 26.33 67.07 96.07
N LYS A 577 25.54 66.06 95.65
CA LYS A 577 24.84 65.84 94.35
C LYS A 577 25.61 66.13 93.03
N GLY A 578 25.51 65.35 91.96
CA GLY A 578 24.57 64.31 91.53
C GLY A 578 25.04 63.71 90.19
N ARG A 579 24.51 62.52 89.80
CA ARG A 579 23.63 62.31 88.62
C ARG A 579 24.20 62.90 87.32
N SER A 580 24.46 62.15 86.25
CA SER A 580 23.65 61.16 85.51
C SER A 580 24.58 60.62 84.39
N ALA A 581 24.65 59.33 84.04
CA ALA A 581 23.75 58.58 83.14
C ALA A 581 23.43 59.33 81.81
N PRO A 582 23.16 58.68 80.66
CA PRO A 582 23.29 57.25 80.27
C PRO A 582 23.69 57.04 78.77
N THR A 583 23.47 55.80 78.29
CA THR A 583 22.97 55.41 76.93
C THR A 583 23.95 55.45 75.75
N GLU A 584 24.31 54.28 75.21
CA GLU A 584 23.62 53.52 74.12
C GLU A 584 23.94 54.14 72.75
N ASP A 585 24.73 53.42 71.93
CA ASP A 585 24.20 52.50 70.91
C ASP A 585 25.24 51.41 70.60
#